data_AF-A0A2V5XD89-F1
#
_entry.id   AF-A0A2V5XD89-F1
#
_cell.length_a   1.000
_cell.length_b   1.000
_cell.length_c   1.000
_cell.angle_alpha   90.00
_cell.angle_beta   90.00
_cell.angle_gamma   90.00
#
_symmetry.space_group_name_H-M   'P 1'
#
loop_
_entity.id
_entity.type
_entity.pdbx_description
1 polymer ?
#
loop_
_entity_poly.entity_id
_entity_poly.type
_entity_poly.pdbx_seq_one_letter_code
_entity_poly.pdbx_strand_id
1 'polypeptide(L)'
;LWMAQQISKHPGDPSGFSLNWYGIAQPMFSVMQNPPLSSYYMALAATFLGWSELAMHGAFLVPAVAATLGTFFLARRLCDSPLLAALLTLFTPVFLVSATGVMCDVWLLALWVWSVESWLRGLERHSYRFLLLASVLAAAAPVWCRFWRLILWCETAASPTGFCFFSSRSRSSLCMK
;
A
#
# COMPACT_ATOMS: atom_id res chain seq x y z
N LEU A 1 12.45 10.42 7.16
CA LEU A 1 13.19 11.69 6.98
C LEU A 1 14.69 11.56 7.18
N TRP A 2 15.21 11.26 8.39
CA TRP A 2 16.67 11.16 8.61
C TRP A 2 17.37 10.15 7.68
N MET A 3 16.78 8.97 7.50
CA MET A 3 17.30 7.98 6.54
C MET A 3 17.24 8.48 5.08
N ALA A 4 16.23 9.26 4.71
CA ALA A 4 16.15 9.87 3.38
C ALA A 4 17.25 10.92 3.16
N GLN A 5 17.59 11.69 4.19
CA GLN A 5 18.70 12.65 4.16
C GLN A 5 20.05 11.93 4.01
N GLN A 6 20.23 10.81 4.71
CA GLN A 6 21.40 9.94 4.56
C GLN A 6 21.49 9.41 3.12
N ILE A 7 20.40 8.84 2.59
CA ILE A 7 20.33 8.32 1.21
C ILE A 7 20.72 9.39 0.18
N SER A 8 20.29 10.63 0.40
CA SER A 8 20.59 11.74 -0.52
C SER A 8 22.09 12.08 -0.59
N LYS A 9 22.88 11.70 0.43
CA LYS A 9 24.34 11.89 0.48
C LYS A 9 25.09 10.59 0.18
N HIS A 10 24.57 9.46 0.65
CA HIS A 10 25.16 8.13 0.62
C HIS A 10 24.11 7.11 0.19
N PRO A 11 23.80 7.01 -1.12
CA PRO A 11 22.73 6.16 -1.61
C PRO A 11 22.98 4.67 -1.36
N GLY A 12 24.25 4.23 -1.31
CA GLY A 12 24.60 2.83 -1.02
C GLY A 12 24.54 2.45 0.47
N ASP A 13 24.39 3.43 1.37
CA ASP A 13 24.45 3.21 2.82
C ASP A 13 23.32 3.96 3.55
N PRO A 14 22.06 3.49 3.40
CA PRO A 14 20.89 4.16 3.96
C PRO A 14 20.90 4.20 5.50
N SER A 15 21.50 3.20 6.14
CA SER A 15 21.50 3.00 7.60
C SER A 15 22.80 3.41 8.28
N GLY A 16 23.77 3.94 7.53
CA GLY A 16 25.15 4.20 7.95
C GLY A 16 25.35 5.38 8.88
N PHE A 17 24.50 5.53 9.89
CA PHE A 17 24.61 6.59 10.88
C PHE A 17 23.98 6.18 12.21
N SER A 18 24.30 6.94 13.26
CA SER A 18 23.79 6.70 14.61
C SER A 18 22.80 7.77 15.01
N LEU A 19 21.82 7.38 15.84
CA LEU A 19 20.82 8.25 16.42
C LEU A 19 20.80 8.13 17.93
N ASN A 20 20.43 9.22 18.59
CA ASN A 20 20.16 9.22 20.02
C ASN A 20 18.66 9.40 20.26
N TRP A 21 17.93 8.30 20.39
CA TRP A 21 16.49 8.31 20.71
C TRP A 21 16.19 7.93 22.16
N TYR A 22 17.04 7.10 22.77
CA TYR A 22 16.87 6.56 24.13
C TYR A 22 17.87 7.14 25.13
N GLY A 23 18.47 8.29 24.84
CA GLY A 23 19.55 8.89 25.63
C GLY A 23 20.94 8.29 25.36
N ILE A 24 21.02 7.23 24.56
CA ILE A 24 22.27 6.57 24.14
C ILE A 24 22.33 6.55 22.61
N ALA A 25 23.50 6.85 22.05
CA ALA A 25 23.74 6.74 20.62
C ALA A 25 23.69 5.27 20.18
N GLN A 26 22.77 4.94 19.29
CA GLN A 26 22.60 3.61 18.71
C GLN A 26 22.63 3.70 17.19
N PRO A 27 23.10 2.65 16.50
CA PRO A 27 23.10 2.64 15.04
C PRO A 27 21.66 2.63 14.49
N MET A 28 21.43 3.34 13.40
CA MET A 28 20.09 3.51 12.80
C MET A 28 19.43 2.17 12.47
N PHE A 29 20.20 1.18 11.99
CA PHE A 29 19.67 -0.15 11.66
C PHE A 29 19.09 -0.90 12.87
N SER A 30 19.55 -0.63 14.09
CA SER A 30 19.04 -1.30 15.29
C SER A 30 17.77 -0.63 15.82
N VAL A 31 17.63 0.68 15.62
CA VAL A 31 16.48 1.47 16.09
C VAL A 31 15.32 1.39 15.09
N MET A 32 15.62 1.55 13.80
CA MET A 32 14.63 1.66 12.74
C MET A 32 14.86 0.58 11.69
N GLN A 33 14.20 -0.56 11.87
CA GLN A 33 14.25 -1.71 10.95
C GLN A 33 13.18 -1.62 9.86
N ASN A 34 12.90 -0.43 9.34
CA ASN A 34 12.03 -0.30 8.18
C ASN A 34 12.82 -0.59 6.90
N PRO A 35 12.20 -1.23 5.90
CA PRO A 35 12.79 -1.31 4.57
C PRO A 35 13.10 0.10 4.04
N PRO A 36 14.25 0.32 3.39
CA PRO A 36 14.70 1.66 3.00
C PRO A 36 13.89 2.24 1.84
N LEU A 37 13.00 1.47 1.19
CA LEU A 37 12.28 1.86 -0.02
C LEU A 37 11.44 3.13 0.18
N SER A 38 10.74 3.24 1.32
CA SER A 38 10.00 4.47 1.68
C SER A 38 10.92 5.68 1.85
N SER A 39 12.12 5.48 2.39
CA SER A 39 13.14 6.52 2.54
C SER A 39 13.76 6.93 1.20
N TYR A 40 13.92 6.00 0.26
CA TYR A 40 14.31 6.31 -1.13
C TYR A 40 13.26 7.15 -1.83
N TYR A 41 11.97 6.82 -1.67
CA TYR A 41 10.88 7.64 -2.19
C TYR A 41 10.92 9.07 -1.64
N MET A 42 11.08 9.21 -0.32
CA MET A 42 11.22 10.53 0.32
C MET A 42 12.45 11.30 -0.20
N ALA A 43 13.59 10.63 -0.37
CA ALA A 43 14.80 11.26 -0.89
C ALA A 43 14.58 11.77 -2.32
N LEU A 44 13.97 10.96 -3.19
CA LEU A 44 13.63 11.33 -4.56
C LEU A 44 12.60 12.46 -4.60
N ALA A 45 11.56 12.40 -3.77
CA ALA A 45 10.60 13.49 -3.63
C ALA A 45 11.30 14.80 -3.21
N ALA A 46 12.26 14.70 -2.29
CA ALA A 46 13.01 15.86 -1.80
C ALA A 46 13.97 16.42 -2.86
N THR A 47 14.51 15.62 -3.79
CA THR A 47 15.32 16.14 -4.89
C THR A 47 14.50 16.97 -5.88
N PHE A 48 13.23 16.64 -6.10
CA PHE A 48 12.36 17.36 -7.05
C PHE A 48 11.56 18.50 -6.41
N LEU A 49 11.04 18.30 -5.19
CA LEU A 49 10.11 19.23 -4.53
C LEU A 49 10.77 19.99 -3.37
N GLY A 50 11.97 19.59 -2.94
CA GLY A 50 12.68 20.15 -1.80
C GLY A 50 12.37 19.45 -0.46
N TRP A 51 13.08 19.87 0.59
CA TRP A 51 12.98 19.31 1.94
C TRP A 51 11.91 19.96 2.83
N SER A 52 11.03 20.78 2.26
CA SER A 52 9.99 21.43 3.06
C SER A 52 8.94 20.41 3.50
N GLU A 53 8.31 20.67 4.64
CA GLU A 53 7.20 19.86 5.14
C GLU A 53 6.08 19.77 4.09
N LEU A 54 5.72 20.90 3.49
CA LEU A 54 4.71 20.95 2.42
C LEU A 54 5.07 20.07 1.22
N ALA A 55 6.34 20.06 0.80
CA ALA A 55 6.80 19.20 -0.29
C ALA A 55 6.66 17.71 0.04
N MET A 56 7.02 17.31 1.27
CA MET A 56 6.88 15.93 1.72
C MET A 56 5.41 15.50 1.82
N HIS A 57 4.55 16.34 2.39
CA HIS A 57 3.12 16.07 2.45
C HIS A 57 2.50 16.03 1.04
N GLY A 58 2.91 16.93 0.14
CA GLY A 58 2.50 16.92 -1.26
C GLY A 58 2.90 15.62 -1.98
N ALA A 59 4.11 15.12 -1.75
CA ALA A 59 4.55 13.83 -2.29
C ALA A 59 3.74 12.66 -1.73
N PHE A 60 3.30 12.72 -0.47
CA PHE A 60 2.46 11.68 0.14
C PHE A 60 0.96 11.81 -0.18
N LEU A 61 0.56 12.88 -0.89
CA LEU A 61 -0.78 12.97 -1.48
C LEU A 61 -0.95 12.00 -2.67
N VAL A 62 0.13 11.71 -3.39
CA VAL A 62 0.14 10.79 -4.55
C VAL A 62 -0.44 9.40 -4.22
N PRO A 63 0.05 8.67 -3.21
CA PRO A 63 -0.53 7.38 -2.84
C PRO A 63 -1.97 7.51 -2.34
N ALA A 64 -2.34 8.60 -1.68
CA ALA A 64 -3.71 8.82 -1.21
C ALA A 64 -4.68 8.89 -2.40
N VAL A 65 -4.34 9.68 -3.42
CA VAL A 65 -5.10 9.76 -4.67
C VAL A 65 -5.14 8.39 -5.37
N ALA A 66 -4.01 7.69 -5.44
CA ALA A 66 -3.94 6.36 -6.05
C ALA A 66 -4.84 5.34 -5.33
N ALA A 67 -4.89 5.37 -4.01
CA ALA A 67 -5.77 4.51 -3.20
C ALA A 67 -7.25 4.85 -3.44
N THR A 68 -7.63 6.13 -3.39
CA THR A 68 -9.03 6.53 -3.63
C THR A 68 -9.50 6.19 -5.04
N LEU A 69 -8.67 6.42 -6.06
CA LEU A 69 -8.97 6.05 -7.45
C LEU A 69 -9.05 4.54 -7.62
N GLY A 70 -8.14 3.78 -7.03
CA GLY A 70 -8.17 2.32 -7.03
C GLY A 70 -9.48 1.80 -6.43
N THR A 71 -9.90 2.36 -5.29
CA THR A 71 -11.15 1.99 -4.63
C THR A 71 -12.35 2.33 -5.48
N PHE A 72 -12.34 3.48 -6.17
CA PHE A 72 -13.39 3.85 -7.11
C PHE A 72 -13.51 2.83 -8.26
N PHE A 73 -12.41 2.45 -8.91
CA PHE A 73 -12.42 1.47 -9.99
C PHE A 73 -12.85 0.08 -9.53
N LEU A 74 -12.42 -0.33 -8.33
CA LEU A 74 -12.85 -1.59 -7.73
C LEU A 74 -14.34 -1.57 -7.40
N ALA A 75 -14.83 -0.49 -6.78
CA ALA A 75 -16.23 -0.32 -6.44
C ALA A 75 -17.14 -0.30 -7.68
N ARG A 76 -16.68 0.25 -8.81
CA ARG A 76 -17.43 0.22 -10.09
C ARG A 76 -17.77 -1.18 -10.57
N ARG A 77 -17.03 -2.19 -10.13
CA ARG A 77 -17.25 -3.60 -10.50
C ARG A 77 -18.15 -4.33 -9.51
N LEU A 78 -18.19 -3.87 -8.25
CA LEU A 78 -18.82 -4.58 -7.15
C LEU A 78 -20.12 -3.92 -6.66
N CYS A 79 -20.33 -2.63 -6.96
CA CYS A 79 -21.43 -1.84 -6.42
C CYS A 79 -21.99 -0.87 -7.47
N ASP A 80 -23.29 -0.54 -7.33
CA ASP A 80 -23.98 0.43 -8.22
C ASP A 80 -23.61 1.89 -7.92
N SER A 81 -23.06 2.19 -6.72
CA SER A 81 -22.72 3.53 -6.24
C SER A 81 -21.22 3.71 -5.95
N PRO A 82 -20.35 3.62 -6.97
CA PRO A 82 -18.88 3.64 -6.80
C PRO A 82 -18.33 4.94 -6.22
N LEU A 83 -18.98 6.08 -6.51
CA LEU A 83 -18.58 7.38 -5.96
C LEU A 83 -18.78 7.42 -4.44
N LEU A 84 -19.88 6.83 -3.94
CA LEU A 84 -20.16 6.81 -2.51
C LEU A 84 -19.11 5.98 -1.77
N ALA A 85 -18.70 4.82 -2.31
CA ALA A 85 -17.65 3.98 -1.71
C ALA A 85 -16.29 4.70 -1.64
N ALA A 86 -15.93 5.43 -2.70
CA ALA A 86 -14.70 6.24 -2.72
C ALA A 86 -14.75 7.39 -1.71
N LEU A 87 -15.89 8.10 -1.62
CA LEU A 87 -16.09 9.17 -0.65
C LEU A 87 -16.06 8.63 0.79
N LEU A 88 -16.73 7.52 1.07
CA LEU A 88 -16.69 6.88 2.39
C LEU A 88 -15.26 6.51 2.78
N THR A 89 -14.46 6.00 1.84
CA THR A 89 -13.05 5.69 2.08
C THR A 89 -12.26 6.97 2.40
N LEU A 90 -12.46 8.04 1.63
CA LEU A 90 -11.78 9.32 1.82
C LEU A 90 -12.12 9.98 3.17
N PHE A 91 -13.39 9.92 3.57
CA PHE A 91 -13.88 10.50 4.83
C PHE A 91 -13.76 9.55 6.03
N THR A 92 -13.18 8.36 5.85
CA THR A 92 -12.89 7.47 6.97
C THR A 92 -11.80 8.11 7.82
N PRO A 93 -12.00 8.29 9.14
CA PRO A 93 -11.06 9.04 9.99
C PRO A 93 -9.66 8.45 9.99
N VAL A 94 -9.54 7.12 9.96
CA VAL A 94 -8.25 6.41 9.88
C VAL A 94 -7.52 6.76 8.59
N PHE A 95 -8.21 6.74 7.45
CA PHE A 95 -7.60 7.06 6.16
C PHE A 95 -7.16 8.52 6.10
N LEU A 96 -7.97 9.45 6.60
CA LEU A 96 -7.67 10.88 6.56
C LEU A 96 -6.43 11.24 7.40
N VAL A 97 -6.29 10.63 8.58
CA VAL A 97 -5.10 10.80 9.43
C VAL A 97 -3.87 10.17 8.77
N SER A 98 -3.98 8.97 8.21
CA SER A 98 -2.85 8.31 7.53
C SER A 98 -2.44 9.01 6.23
N ALA A 99 -3.38 9.55 5.47
CA ALA A 99 -3.16 10.25 4.21
C ALA A 99 -2.58 11.66 4.37
N THR A 100 -2.82 12.30 5.51
CA THR A 100 -2.24 13.61 5.83
C THR A 100 -0.87 13.50 6.47
N GLY A 101 -0.46 12.31 6.93
CA GLY A 101 0.88 12.06 7.45
C GLY A 101 1.89 11.60 6.38
N VAL A 102 3.18 11.70 6.72
CA VAL A 102 4.29 11.15 5.92
C VAL A 102 4.46 9.65 6.26
N MET A 103 3.38 8.88 6.07
CA MET A 103 3.28 7.46 6.43
C MET A 103 3.33 6.56 5.20
N CYS A 104 4.00 5.41 5.33
CA CYS A 104 4.09 4.44 4.22
C CYS A 104 2.78 3.63 4.03
N ASP A 105 1.89 3.62 5.02
CA ASP A 105 0.71 2.73 5.05
C ASP A 105 -0.26 2.98 3.89
N VAL A 106 -0.32 4.24 3.42
CA VAL A 106 -1.17 4.62 2.29
C VAL A 106 -0.61 4.10 0.97
N TRP A 107 0.71 4.01 0.84
CA TRP A 107 1.34 3.35 -0.31
C TRP A 107 1.03 1.86 -0.35
N LEU A 108 1.13 1.20 0.81
CA LEU A 108 0.74 -0.21 0.96
C LEU A 108 -0.73 -0.41 0.55
N LEU A 109 -1.65 0.43 1.04
CA LEU A 109 -3.06 0.36 0.67
C LEU A 109 -3.28 0.59 -0.82
N ALA A 110 -2.64 1.61 -1.41
CA ALA A 110 -2.75 1.90 -2.84
C ALA A 110 -2.29 0.71 -3.70
N LEU A 111 -1.10 0.18 -3.43
CA LEU A 111 -0.56 -0.97 -4.16
C LEU A 111 -1.47 -2.20 -4.03
N TRP A 112 -2.04 -2.42 -2.85
CA TRP A 112 -2.92 -3.56 -2.59
C TRP A 112 -4.25 -3.44 -3.35
N VAL A 113 -4.90 -2.27 -3.31
CA VAL A 113 -6.16 -2.04 -4.03
C VAL A 113 -5.95 -2.18 -5.55
N TRP A 114 -4.86 -1.64 -6.09
CA TRP A 114 -4.52 -1.80 -7.51
C TRP A 114 -4.16 -3.23 -7.91
N SER A 115 -3.56 -4.00 -6.98
CA SER A 115 -3.33 -5.43 -7.17
C SER A 115 -4.64 -6.18 -7.33
N VAL A 116 -5.62 -5.96 -6.43
CA VAL A 116 -6.94 -6.60 -6.51
C VAL A 116 -7.67 -6.21 -7.79
N GLU A 117 -7.62 -4.93 -8.17
CA GLU A 117 -8.24 -4.43 -9.40
C GLU A 117 -7.65 -5.09 -10.66
N SER A 118 -6.32 -5.21 -10.72
CA SER A 118 -5.60 -5.87 -11.81
C SER A 118 -5.88 -7.37 -11.86
N TRP A 119 -5.99 -8.01 -10.69
CA TRP A 119 -6.34 -9.43 -10.59
C TRP A 119 -7.72 -9.71 -11.18
N LEU A 120 -8.73 -8.92 -10.78
CA LEU A 120 -10.09 -9.05 -11.33
C LEU A 120 -10.13 -8.81 -12.84
N ARG A 121 -9.41 -7.78 -13.35
CA ARG A 121 -9.26 -7.55 -14.79
C ARG A 121 -8.59 -8.72 -15.51
N GLY A 122 -7.60 -9.35 -14.88
CA GLY A 122 -6.88 -10.50 -15.42
C GLY A 122 -7.78 -11.72 -15.56
N LEU A 123 -8.64 -11.96 -14.58
CA LEU A 123 -9.63 -13.04 -14.62
C LEU A 123 -10.70 -12.80 -15.70
N GLU A 124 -11.25 -11.60 -15.80
CA GLU A 124 -12.27 -11.26 -16.81
C GLU A 124 -11.74 -11.36 -18.25
N ARG A 125 -10.49 -10.94 -18.48
CA ARG A 125 -9.88 -10.88 -19.82
C ARG A 125 -9.02 -12.10 -20.17
N HIS A 126 -8.96 -13.12 -19.31
CA HIS A 126 -8.06 -14.28 -19.43
C HIS A 126 -6.60 -13.90 -19.79
N SER A 127 -6.12 -12.77 -19.26
CA SER A 127 -4.84 -12.20 -19.65
C SER A 127 -3.81 -12.37 -18.53
N TYR A 128 -2.79 -13.17 -18.82
CA TYR A 128 -1.67 -13.45 -17.92
C TYR A 128 -0.92 -12.18 -17.51
N ARG A 129 -0.89 -11.13 -18.35
CA ARG A 129 -0.16 -9.87 -18.06
C ARG A 129 -0.75 -9.14 -16.87
N PHE A 130 -2.07 -9.09 -16.76
CA PHE A 130 -2.76 -8.44 -15.64
C PHE A 130 -2.63 -9.26 -14.35
N LEU A 131 -2.59 -10.59 -14.45
CA LEU A 131 -2.33 -11.47 -13.31
C LEU A 131 -0.89 -11.31 -12.79
N LEU A 132 0.10 -11.26 -13.70
CA LEU A 132 1.50 -10.97 -13.32
C LEU A 132 1.64 -9.59 -12.66
N LEU A 133 0.98 -8.56 -13.21
CA LEU A 133 0.98 -7.23 -12.63
C LEU A 133 0.40 -7.24 -11.20
N ALA A 134 -0.71 -7.95 -10.99
CA ALA A 134 -1.31 -8.09 -9.67
C ALA A 134 -0.34 -8.76 -8.68
N SER A 135 0.28 -9.88 -9.06
CA SER A 135 1.26 -10.57 -8.19
C SER A 135 2.47 -9.69 -7.84
N VAL A 136 2.97 -8.92 -8.81
CA VAL A 136 4.09 -7.98 -8.56
C VAL A 136 3.68 -6.86 -7.61
N LEU A 137 2.50 -6.26 -7.80
CA LEU A 137 1.99 -5.20 -6.92
C LEU A 137 1.74 -5.70 -5.50
N ALA A 138 1.16 -6.90 -5.35
CA ALA A 138 0.97 -7.54 -4.05
C ALA A 138 2.30 -7.81 -3.33
N ALA A 139 3.32 -8.28 -4.06
CA ALA A 139 4.65 -8.54 -3.50
C ALA A 139 5.42 -7.26 -3.15
N ALA A 140 5.22 -6.17 -3.90
CA ALA A 140 5.88 -4.89 -3.66
C ALA A 140 5.35 -4.15 -2.42
N ALA A 141 4.07 -4.36 -2.07
CA ALA A 141 3.41 -3.66 -0.97
C ALA A 141 4.08 -3.88 0.42
N PRO A 142 4.42 -5.11 0.86
CA PRO A 142 5.12 -5.35 2.13
C PRO A 142 6.61 -4.97 2.10
N VAL A 143 7.21 -4.81 0.91
CA VAL A 143 8.58 -4.26 0.81
C VAL A 143 8.56 -2.76 1.10
N TRP A 144 7.43 -2.10 0.87
CA TRP A 144 7.26 -0.66 1.07
C TRP A 144 7.06 -0.26 2.53
N CYS A 145 6.39 -1.09 3.33
CA CYS A 145 6.17 -0.84 4.76
C CYS A 145 6.77 -1.94 5.63
N ARG A 146 7.24 -1.58 6.83
CA ARG A 146 7.80 -2.48 7.86
C ARG A 146 6.85 -3.61 8.34
N PHE A 147 5.67 -3.79 7.73
CA PHE A 147 4.69 -4.81 8.08
C PHE A 147 4.93 -6.14 7.34
N TRP A 148 6.04 -6.81 7.67
CA TRP A 148 6.23 -8.23 7.34
C TRP A 148 5.10 -9.12 7.90
N ARG A 149 4.39 -8.65 8.94
CA ARG A 149 3.21 -9.33 9.52
C ARG A 149 2.01 -9.48 8.58
N LEU A 150 1.90 -8.70 7.50
CA LEU A 150 0.81 -8.88 6.52
C LEU A 150 1.08 -10.04 5.55
N ILE A 151 2.34 -10.35 5.27
CA ILE A 151 2.71 -11.55 4.49
C ILE A 151 2.27 -12.80 5.27
N LEU A 152 2.51 -12.84 6.59
CA LEU A 152 2.03 -13.92 7.45
C LEU A 152 0.50 -14.05 7.45
N TRP A 153 -0.24 -12.95 7.37
CA TRP A 153 -1.70 -13.00 7.26
C TRP A 153 -2.15 -13.58 5.90
N CYS A 154 -1.47 -13.21 4.81
CA CYS A 154 -1.72 -13.78 3.49
C CYS A 154 -1.34 -15.27 3.43
N GLU A 155 -0.28 -15.70 4.12
CA GLU A 155 0.13 -17.09 4.22
C GLU A 155 -0.88 -17.93 5.02
N THR A 156 -1.49 -17.36 6.07
CA THR A 156 -2.64 -18.00 6.74
C THR A 156 -3.90 -18.05 5.86
N ALA A 157 -4.14 -17.04 5.02
CA ALA A 157 -5.27 -17.00 4.09
C ALA A 157 -5.08 -17.92 2.86
N ALA A 158 -3.83 -18.21 2.48
CA ALA A 158 -3.45 -19.14 1.42
C ALA A 158 -3.46 -20.62 1.86
N SER A 159 -3.76 -20.90 3.13
CA SER A 159 -4.08 -22.27 3.54
C SER A 159 -5.36 -22.74 2.82
N PRO A 160 -5.41 -23.98 2.31
CA PRO A 160 -6.45 -24.46 1.40
C PRO A 160 -7.86 -24.56 2.03
N THR A 161 -8.04 -24.16 3.28
CA THR A 161 -9.33 -24.11 3.97
C THR A 161 -10.10 -22.80 3.76
N GLY A 162 -9.48 -21.74 3.21
CA GLY A 162 -10.11 -20.42 3.04
C GLY A 162 -10.79 -20.14 1.69
N PHE A 163 -10.57 -20.96 0.66
CA PHE A 163 -11.06 -20.68 -0.71
C PHE A 163 -12.54 -21.02 -0.96
N CYS A 164 -13.25 -21.61 0.02
CA CYS A 164 -14.62 -22.06 -0.17
C CYS A 164 -15.72 -20.98 0.00
N PHE A 165 -15.41 -19.75 0.43
CA PHE A 165 -16.48 -18.82 0.83
C PHE A 165 -17.03 -17.88 -0.27
N PHE A 166 -16.43 -17.83 -1.47
CA PHE A 166 -16.86 -16.88 -2.51
C PHE A 166 -17.52 -17.49 -3.77
N SER A 167 -17.82 -18.80 -3.76
CA SER A 167 -18.36 -19.53 -4.93
C SER A 167 -19.76 -20.15 -4.72
N SER A 168 -20.57 -19.67 -3.77
CA SER A 168 -21.88 -20.27 -3.50
C SER A 168 -22.95 -19.26 -3.07
N ARG A 169 -23.28 -18.28 -3.92
CA ARG A 169 -24.63 -17.68 -3.90
C ARG A 169 -25.01 -17.02 -5.22
N SER A 170 -25.08 -17.83 -6.28
CA SER A 170 -25.89 -17.52 -7.45
C SER A 170 -26.48 -18.81 -8.01
N ARG A 171 -27.63 -19.19 -7.47
CA ARG A 171 -28.68 -19.96 -8.14
C ARG A 171 -30.00 -19.69 -7.43
N SER A 172 -30.65 -18.63 -7.91
CA SER A 172 -32.08 -18.57 -8.23
C SER A 172 -33.01 -19.60 -7.57
N SER A 173 -34.00 -19.04 -6.85
CA SER A 173 -35.36 -19.54 -6.75
C SER A 173 -35.88 -20.17 -8.05
N LEU A 174 -36.35 -21.43 -8.01
CA LEU A 174 -37.35 -22.01 -8.93
C LEU A 174 -37.72 -23.45 -8.49
N CYS A 175 -39.01 -23.79 -8.67
CA CYS A 175 -39.79 -24.97 -8.20
C CYS A 175 -40.10 -24.94 -6.69
N MET A 176 -41.31 -24.70 -6.17
CA MET A 176 -42.67 -25.12 -6.57
C MET A 176 -42.79 -26.62 -6.86
N LYS A 177 -42.96 -27.42 -5.81
CA LYS A 177 -44.13 -28.26 -5.52
C LYS A 177 -43.92 -29.03 -4.23
#